data_AF-A0A835S226-F1
#
_entry.id   AF-A0A835S226-F1
#
_cell.length_a   1.000
_cell.length_b   1.000
_cell.length_c   1.000
_cell.angle_alpha   90.00
_cell.angle_beta   90.00
_cell.angle_gamma   90.00
#
_symmetry.space_group_name_H-M   'P 1'
#
loop_
_entity.id
_entity.type
_entity.pdbx_description
1 polymer ?
#
loop_
_entity_poly.entity_id
_entity_poly.type
_entity_poly.pdbx_seq_one_letter_code
_entity_poly.pdbx_strand_id
1 'polypeptide(L)'
;MEYFQAHASEIIGVAIAVAAVAVAATYFYHSKKRKGCLDPDNFKEFELVERKQLSHNVAKFRFGLPTPTSVLGLPIGQHISCRGKDSVGEEVVKPYTPTTLDSDVGYFELVIKMYPQGRMSHHFREMKVGDHLSVKGPKVSIVFHLL
;
A
#
# COMPACT_ATOMS: atom_id res chain seq x y z
N MET A 1 -28.22 58.00 -7.05
CA MET A 1 -26.86 57.41 -7.01
C MET A 1 -26.73 56.21 -6.06
N GLU A 2 -27.72 55.91 -5.19
CA GLU A 2 -27.63 54.80 -4.22
C GLU A 2 -27.93 53.41 -4.83
N TYR A 3 -28.79 53.33 -5.84
CA TYR A 3 -29.14 52.07 -6.52
C TYR A 3 -27.95 51.39 -7.22
N PHE A 4 -27.05 52.17 -7.81
CA PHE A 4 -25.88 51.62 -8.52
C PHE A 4 -24.83 51.05 -7.54
N GLN A 5 -24.73 51.66 -6.35
CA GLN A 5 -23.82 51.24 -5.30
C GLN A 5 -24.29 49.93 -4.61
N ALA A 6 -25.62 49.76 -4.47
CA ALA A 6 -26.22 48.53 -3.95
C ALA A 6 -25.94 47.33 -4.86
N HIS A 7 -26.21 47.45 -6.18
CA HIS A 7 -25.95 46.36 -7.13
C HIS A 7 -24.47 46.00 -7.26
N ALA A 8 -23.56 46.99 -7.15
CA ALA A 8 -22.13 46.73 -7.14
C ALA A 8 -21.72 45.86 -5.93
N SER A 9 -22.30 46.10 -4.74
CA SER A 9 -22.02 45.31 -3.55
C SER A 9 -22.53 43.85 -3.65
N GLU A 10 -23.70 43.65 -4.28
CA GLU A 10 -24.25 42.31 -4.53
C GLU A 10 -23.39 41.53 -5.53
N ILE A 11 -22.95 42.17 -6.62
CA ILE A 11 -22.10 41.55 -7.65
C ILE A 11 -20.74 41.16 -7.05
N ILE A 12 -20.15 42.02 -6.22
CA ILE A 12 -18.90 41.72 -5.51
C ILE A 12 -19.08 40.56 -4.54
N GLY A 13 -20.19 40.52 -3.80
CA GLY A 13 -20.52 39.43 -2.89
C GLY A 13 -20.65 38.07 -3.60
N VAL A 14 -21.35 38.05 -4.74
CA VAL A 14 -21.49 36.84 -5.57
C VAL A 14 -20.15 36.41 -6.14
N ALA A 15 -19.32 37.34 -6.64
CA ALA A 15 -18.01 37.03 -7.19
C ALA A 15 -17.07 36.39 -6.13
N ILE A 16 -17.07 36.92 -4.90
CA ILE A 16 -16.29 36.36 -3.78
C ILE A 16 -16.80 34.97 -3.42
N ALA A 17 -18.11 34.76 -3.37
CA ALA A 17 -18.70 33.46 -3.08
C ALA A 17 -18.31 32.40 -4.13
N VAL A 18 -18.38 32.75 -5.42
CA VAL A 18 -17.98 31.85 -6.52
C VAL A 18 -16.49 31.52 -6.46
N ALA A 19 -15.64 32.52 -6.21
CA ALA A 19 -14.19 32.30 -6.06
C ALA A 19 -13.88 31.39 -4.87
N ALA A 20 -14.53 31.59 -3.72
CA ALA A 20 -14.36 30.76 -2.54
C ALA A 20 -14.77 29.29 -2.80
N VAL A 21 -15.89 29.07 -3.49
CA VAL A 21 -16.34 27.72 -3.88
C VAL A 21 -15.37 27.07 -4.85
N ALA A 22 -14.85 27.80 -5.84
CA ALA A 22 -13.87 27.28 -6.79
C ALA A 22 -12.53 26.91 -6.12
N VAL A 23 -12.05 27.75 -5.19
CA VAL A 23 -10.84 27.46 -4.40
C VAL A 23 -11.05 26.26 -3.49
N ALA A 24 -12.21 26.17 -2.81
CA ALA A 24 -12.53 25.01 -2.00
C ALA A 24 -12.60 23.73 -2.86
N ALA A 25 -13.28 23.77 -4.01
CA ALA A 25 -13.39 22.64 -4.92
C ALA A 25 -12.03 22.18 -5.45
N THR A 26 -11.16 23.11 -5.86
CA THR A 26 -9.80 22.78 -6.33
C THR A 26 -8.92 22.24 -5.21
N TYR A 27 -9.01 22.79 -3.99
CA TYR A 27 -8.32 22.28 -2.80
C TYR A 27 -8.79 20.87 -2.45
N PHE A 28 -10.10 20.62 -2.39
CA PHE A 28 -10.65 19.28 -2.13
C PHE A 28 -10.33 18.28 -3.24
N TYR A 29 -10.27 18.72 -4.50
CA TYR A 29 -9.88 17.87 -5.64
C TYR A 29 -8.41 17.46 -5.54
N HIS A 30 -7.52 18.39 -5.19
CA HIS A 30 -6.10 18.10 -4.97
C HIS A 30 -5.81 17.32 -3.66
N SER A 31 -6.67 17.45 -2.65
CA SER A 31 -6.51 16.80 -1.34
C SER A 31 -6.92 15.32 -1.31
N LYS A 32 -7.31 14.72 -2.44
CA LYS A 32 -7.49 13.27 -2.53
C LYS A 32 -6.13 12.57 -2.35
N LYS A 33 -5.79 12.29 -1.08
CA LYS A 33 -4.66 11.42 -0.71
C LYS A 33 -4.74 10.16 -1.56
N ARG A 34 -3.63 9.81 -2.23
CA ARG A 34 -3.53 8.56 -2.99
C ARG A 34 -3.88 7.42 -2.04
N LYS A 35 -4.98 6.70 -2.31
CA LYS A 35 -5.34 5.50 -1.54
C LYS A 35 -4.19 4.49 -1.73
N GLY A 36 -3.62 4.01 -0.62
CA GLY A 36 -2.63 2.93 -0.66
C GLY A 36 -3.21 1.66 -1.30
N CYS A 37 -2.34 0.78 -1.77
CA CYS A 37 -2.78 -0.45 -2.44
C CYS A 37 -3.28 -1.53 -1.46
N LEU A 38 -2.94 -1.39 -0.18
CA LEU A 38 -3.30 -2.33 0.88
C LEU A 38 -4.77 -2.21 1.30
N ASP A 39 -5.30 -3.28 1.87
CA ASP A 39 -6.63 -3.34 2.49
C ASP A 39 -6.50 -3.94 3.90
N PRO A 40 -6.98 -3.24 4.95
CA PRO A 40 -6.77 -3.68 6.33
C PRO A 40 -7.62 -4.89 6.71
N ASP A 41 -8.70 -5.14 5.99
CA ASP A 41 -9.71 -6.15 6.31
C ASP A 41 -9.59 -7.37 5.38
N ASN A 42 -9.29 -7.13 4.11
CA ASN A 42 -9.25 -8.17 3.07
C ASN A 42 -7.82 -8.47 2.60
N PHE A 43 -7.57 -9.73 2.24
CA PHE A 43 -6.35 -10.11 1.53
C PHE A 43 -6.47 -9.70 0.06
N LYS A 44 -5.43 -9.07 -0.47
CA LYS A 44 -5.27 -8.73 -1.87
C LYS A 44 -4.09 -9.50 -2.44
N GLU A 45 -4.22 -9.95 -3.67
CA GLU A 45 -3.17 -10.67 -4.37
C GLU A 45 -2.22 -9.70 -5.07
N PHE A 46 -0.92 -9.93 -4.92
CA PHE A 46 0.12 -9.17 -5.61
C PHE A 46 1.05 -10.13 -6.35
N GLU A 47 1.27 -9.86 -7.63
CA GLU A 47 2.09 -10.71 -8.50
C GLU A 47 3.58 -10.53 -8.21
N LEU A 48 4.32 -11.64 -8.11
CA LEU A 48 5.77 -11.66 -8.04
C LEU A 48 6.36 -11.34 -9.41
N VAL A 49 6.89 -10.13 -9.57
CA VAL A 49 7.48 -9.67 -10.83
C VAL A 49 8.97 -9.98 -10.94
N GLU A 50 9.68 -10.07 -9.82
CA GLU A 50 11.11 -10.39 -9.80
C GLU A 50 11.49 -11.14 -8.53
N ARG A 51 12.33 -12.17 -8.68
CA ARG A 51 12.99 -12.87 -7.57
C ARG A 51 14.51 -12.80 -7.76
N LYS A 52 15.21 -12.24 -6.78
CA LYS A 52 16.67 -12.12 -6.78
C LYS A 52 17.28 -12.85 -5.59
N GLN A 53 18.11 -13.85 -5.87
CA GLN A 53 18.88 -14.53 -4.82
C GLN A 53 19.96 -13.59 -4.27
N LEU A 54 20.03 -13.43 -2.94
CA LEU A 54 21.03 -12.59 -2.28
C LEU A 54 22.13 -13.41 -1.58
N SER A 55 21.76 -14.55 -1.01
CA SER A 55 22.68 -15.50 -0.38
C SER A 55 22.10 -16.91 -0.44
N HIS A 56 22.76 -17.92 0.13
CA HIS A 56 22.30 -19.32 0.12
C HIS A 56 20.88 -19.51 0.70
N ASN A 57 20.47 -18.70 1.69
CA ASN A 57 19.16 -18.79 2.33
C ASN A 57 18.40 -17.45 2.35
N VAL A 58 18.83 -16.45 1.59
CA VAL A 58 18.15 -15.15 1.52
C VAL A 58 17.85 -14.81 0.08
N ALA A 59 16.59 -14.44 -0.19
CA ALA A 59 16.17 -13.93 -1.49
C ALA A 59 15.31 -12.69 -1.30
N LYS A 60 15.38 -11.82 -2.30
CA LYS A 60 14.53 -10.65 -2.43
C LYS A 60 13.42 -10.94 -3.44
N PHE A 61 12.20 -10.60 -3.06
CA PHE A 61 10.97 -10.78 -3.84
C PHE A 61 10.37 -9.41 -4.10
N ARG A 62 10.21 -9.04 -5.37
CA ARG A 62 9.55 -7.79 -5.79
C ARG A 62 8.16 -8.11 -6.28
N PHE A 63 7.16 -7.49 -5.66
CA PHE A 63 5.76 -7.66 -6.01
C PHE A 63 5.23 -6.42 -6.70
N GLY A 64 4.54 -6.61 -7.83
CA GLY A 64 3.92 -5.52 -8.58
C GLY A 64 2.68 -4.99 -7.87
N LEU A 65 2.53 -3.67 -7.86
CA LEU A 65 1.30 -2.99 -7.44
C LEU A 65 0.32 -2.87 -8.62
N PRO A 66 -0.98 -2.62 -8.38
CA PRO A 66 -1.99 -2.56 -9.44
C PRO A 66 -1.70 -1.54 -10.56
N THR A 67 -0.94 -0.48 -10.26
CA THR A 67 -0.52 0.51 -11.26
C THR A 67 0.95 0.92 -11.03
N PRO A 68 1.69 1.26 -12.10
CA PRO A 68 3.12 1.63 -11.98
C PRO A 68 3.37 2.92 -11.19
N THR A 69 2.34 3.75 -11.00
CA THR A 69 2.40 5.00 -10.25
C THR A 69 1.88 4.90 -8.82
N SER A 70 1.32 3.74 -8.45
CA SER A 70 0.75 3.53 -7.11
C SER A 70 1.83 3.28 -6.08
N VAL A 71 1.53 3.60 -4.83
CA VAL A 71 2.39 3.32 -3.68
C VAL A 71 1.73 2.27 -2.80
N LEU A 72 2.53 1.51 -2.06
CA LEU A 72 2.01 0.53 -1.13
C LEU A 72 1.10 1.20 -0.07
N GLY A 73 1.53 2.36 0.42
CA GLY A 73 0.80 3.17 1.41
C GLY A 73 0.81 2.53 2.78
N LEU A 74 1.99 2.10 3.24
CA LEU A 74 2.22 1.53 4.56
C LEU A 74 2.81 2.62 5.48
N PRO A 75 2.04 3.16 6.44
CA PRO A 75 2.57 4.15 7.37
C PRO A 75 3.75 3.61 8.18
N ILE A 76 4.67 4.50 8.55
CA ILE A 76 5.85 4.14 9.35
C ILE A 76 5.42 3.46 10.66
N GLY A 77 6.12 2.38 11.03
CA GLY A 77 5.85 1.60 12.23
C GLY A 77 4.77 0.52 12.07
N GLN A 78 4.25 0.33 10.85
CA GLN A 78 3.25 -0.69 10.54
C GLN A 78 3.86 -1.79 9.66
N HIS A 79 3.16 -2.93 9.55
CA HIS A 79 3.58 -4.07 8.74
C HIS A 79 2.40 -4.63 7.94
N ILE A 80 2.71 -5.54 7.02
CA ILE A 80 1.71 -6.30 6.24
C ILE A 80 1.65 -7.74 6.74
N SER A 81 0.49 -8.36 6.63
CA SER A 81 0.28 -9.79 6.86
C SER A 81 0.27 -10.51 5.54
N CYS A 82 1.25 -11.38 5.31
CA CYS A 82 1.29 -12.23 4.13
C CYS A 82 0.70 -13.60 4.46
N ARG A 83 -0.15 -14.11 3.57
CA ARG A 83 -0.71 -15.47 3.66
C ARG A 83 -0.07 -16.34 2.57
N GLY A 84 0.29 -17.56 2.95
CA GLY A 84 0.88 -18.55 2.07
C GLY A 84 0.47 -19.97 2.47
N LYS A 85 1.05 -20.96 1.81
CA LYS A 85 0.84 -22.38 2.09
C LYS A 85 2.15 -23.06 2.46
N ASP A 86 2.12 -23.89 3.50
CA ASP A 86 3.29 -24.68 3.91
C ASP A 86 3.47 -25.96 3.09
N SER A 87 4.38 -26.84 3.51
CA SER A 87 4.71 -28.09 2.83
C SER A 87 3.60 -29.13 2.83
N VAL A 88 2.64 -29.02 3.75
CA VAL A 88 1.47 -29.92 3.82
C VAL A 88 0.22 -29.27 3.22
N GLY A 89 0.34 -28.04 2.71
CA GLY A 89 -0.75 -27.29 2.07
C GLY A 89 -1.62 -26.49 3.05
N GLU A 90 -1.27 -26.43 4.33
CA GLU A 90 -1.99 -25.64 5.32
C GLU A 90 -1.69 -24.15 5.17
N GLU A 91 -2.71 -23.32 5.40
CA GLU A 91 -2.56 -21.88 5.35
C GLU A 91 -1.72 -21.36 6.54
N VAL A 92 -0.74 -20.51 6.22
CA VAL A 92 0.08 -19.83 7.21
C VAL A 92 0.03 -18.33 6.95
N VAL A 93 -0.16 -17.54 8.01
CA VAL A 93 -0.12 -16.08 7.95
C VAL A 93 1.02 -15.58 8.81
N LYS A 94 1.87 -14.73 8.24
CA LYS A 94 3.01 -14.11 8.97
C LYS A 94 3.13 -12.62 8.67
N PRO A 95 3.48 -11.81 9.68
CA PRO A 95 3.76 -10.41 9.48
C PRO A 95 5.12 -10.21 8.79
N TYR A 96 5.18 -9.26 7.86
CA TYR A 96 6.39 -8.82 7.17
C TYR A 96 6.40 -7.30 7.03
N THR A 97 7.58 -6.70 7.10
CA THR A 97 7.78 -5.28 6.83
C THR A 97 8.53 -5.14 5.50
N PRO A 98 7.93 -4.52 4.49
CA PRO A 98 8.60 -4.24 3.22
C PRO A 98 9.84 -3.38 3.40
N THR A 99 10.81 -3.55 2.50
CA THR A 99 12.04 -2.76 2.49
C THR A 99 11.94 -1.50 1.64
N THR A 100 10.82 -1.32 0.93
CA THR A 100 10.52 -0.16 0.06
C THR A 100 9.87 0.97 0.84
N LEU A 101 10.07 2.21 0.38
CA LEU A 101 9.48 3.43 0.92
C LEU A 101 8.34 3.93 0.03
N ASP A 102 7.57 4.92 0.49
CA ASP A 102 6.52 5.55 -0.32
C ASP A 102 7.06 6.31 -1.56
N SER A 103 8.38 6.50 -1.66
CA SER A 103 9.04 7.00 -2.87
C SER A 103 9.14 5.95 -3.97
N ASP A 104 9.10 4.67 -3.62
CA ASP A 104 9.10 3.55 -4.56
C ASP A 104 7.67 3.35 -5.08
N VAL A 105 7.48 3.56 -6.38
CA VAL A 105 6.17 3.44 -7.03
C VAL A 105 6.08 2.17 -7.87
N GLY A 106 4.90 1.57 -7.92
CA GLY A 106 4.58 0.44 -8.78
C GLY A 106 4.98 -0.93 -8.24
N TYR A 107 5.73 -0.99 -7.12
CA TYR A 107 6.11 -2.26 -6.50
C TYR A 107 6.34 -2.13 -5.00
N PHE A 108 6.45 -3.26 -4.32
CA PHE A 108 7.08 -3.36 -3.01
C PHE A 108 8.03 -4.55 -2.96
N GLU A 109 9.03 -4.50 -2.09
CA GLU A 109 10.03 -5.57 -1.95
C GLU A 109 9.98 -6.20 -0.56
N LEU A 110 10.09 -7.53 -0.52
CA LEU A 110 10.31 -8.32 0.68
C LEU A 110 11.66 -9.02 0.59
N VAL A 111 12.48 -8.88 1.63
CA VAL A 111 13.71 -9.66 1.78
C VAL A 111 13.44 -10.78 2.77
N ILE A 112 13.43 -12.01 2.28
CA ILE A 112 13.03 -13.19 3.05
C ILE A 112 14.24 -14.09 3.28
N LYS A 113 14.51 -14.37 4.56
CA LYS A 113 15.40 -15.47 4.96
C LYS A 113 14.59 -16.76 5.06
N MET A 114 14.96 -17.74 4.25
CA MET A 114 14.29 -19.02 4.11
C MET A 114 14.90 -20.02 5.09
N TYR A 115 14.14 -20.40 6.10
CA TYR A 115 14.53 -21.44 7.07
C TYR A 115 14.04 -22.82 6.60
N PRO A 116 14.83 -23.90 6.75
CA PRO A 116 14.45 -25.23 6.26
C PRO A 116 13.11 -25.74 6.80
N GLN A 117 12.87 -25.51 8.10
CA GLN A 117 11.66 -25.92 8.83
C GLN A 117 10.59 -24.80 8.93
N GLY A 118 10.82 -23.66 8.26
CA GLY A 118 9.88 -22.55 8.31
C GLY A 118 8.66 -22.80 7.42
N ARG A 119 7.46 -22.84 8.01
CA ARG A 119 6.19 -23.01 7.28
C ARG A 119 6.01 -21.97 6.16
N MET A 120 6.15 -20.68 6.49
CA MET A 120 6.08 -19.61 5.50
C MET A 120 7.34 -19.57 4.61
N SER A 121 8.50 -20.00 5.12
CA SER A 121 9.72 -20.12 4.30
C SER A 121 9.58 -21.18 3.21
N HIS A 122 8.77 -22.22 3.41
CA HIS A 122 8.41 -23.17 2.35
C HIS A 122 7.64 -22.47 1.22
N HIS A 123 6.62 -21.69 1.55
CA HIS A 123 5.84 -20.93 0.57
C HIS A 123 6.72 -20.07 -0.34
N PHE A 124 7.64 -19.28 0.24
CA PHE A 124 8.54 -18.43 -0.54
C PHE A 124 9.60 -19.19 -1.35
N ARG A 125 9.97 -20.42 -0.94
CA ARG A 125 10.91 -21.24 -1.72
C ARG A 125 10.29 -21.68 -3.04
N GLU A 126 9.03 -22.12 -2.99
CA GLU A 126 8.30 -22.65 -4.14
C GLU A 126 7.81 -21.56 -5.10
N MET A 127 7.65 -20.33 -4.61
CA MET A 127 7.13 -19.21 -5.40
C MET A 127 8.05 -18.83 -6.58
N LYS A 128 7.45 -18.71 -7.77
CA LYS A 128 8.07 -18.34 -9.04
C LYS A 128 7.52 -17.01 -9.55
N VAL A 129 8.27 -16.36 -10.43
CA VAL A 129 7.81 -15.13 -11.08
C VAL A 129 6.49 -15.42 -11.83
N GLY A 130 5.50 -14.55 -11.66
CA GLY A 130 4.12 -14.72 -12.11
C GLY A 130 3.16 -15.30 -11.05
N ASP A 131 3.68 -15.89 -9.97
CA ASP A 131 2.85 -16.33 -8.84
C ASP A 131 2.36 -15.12 -8.03
N HIS A 132 1.32 -15.33 -7.22
CA HIS A 132 0.70 -14.28 -6.44
C HIS A 132 0.91 -14.52 -4.93
N LEU A 133 1.11 -13.42 -4.20
CA LEU A 133 1.15 -13.40 -2.75
C LEU A 133 -0.09 -12.67 -2.20
N SER A 134 -0.85 -13.36 -1.34
CA SER A 134 -1.96 -12.78 -0.59
C SER A 134 -1.42 -11.86 0.52
N VAL A 135 -1.73 -10.57 0.46
CA VAL A 135 -1.28 -9.57 1.44
C VAL A 135 -2.45 -8.78 2.01
N LYS A 136 -2.44 -8.56 3.34
CA LYS A 136 -3.40 -7.74 4.09
C LYS A 136 -2.66 -6.71 4.93
N GLY A 137 -3.18 -5.49 5.07
CA GLY A 137 -2.58 -4.45 5.89
C GLY A 137 -3.18 -3.06 5.62
N PRO A 138 -2.79 -2.02 6.34
CA PRO A 138 -1.73 -2.00 7.35
C PRO A 138 -2.12 -2.65 8.69
N LYS A 139 -1.16 -3.20 9.43
CA LYS A 139 -1.34 -3.68 10.82
C LYS A 139 -0.31 -3.03 11.75
N VAL A 140 -0.77 -2.63 12.95
CA VAL A 140 0.04 -1.91 13.95
C VAL A 140 0.66 -2.86 14.99
N SER A 141 -0.02 -3.96 15.34
CA SER A 141 0.42 -4.88 16.40
C SER A 141 1.09 -6.13 15.85
N ILE A 142 2.35 -6.37 16.23
CA ILE A 142 3.00 -7.67 16.06
C ILE A 142 2.78 -8.44 17.36
N VAL A 143 1.87 -9.41 17.35
CA VAL A 143 1.75 -10.37 18.46
C VAL A 143 2.88 -11.38 18.32
N PHE A 144 3.97 -11.17 19.06
CA PHE A 144 5.02 -12.18 19.21
C PHE A 144 4.46 -13.33 20.06
N HIS A 145 4.10 -14.44 19.42
CA HIS A 145 4.04 -15.71 20.13
C HIS A 145 5.49 -16.17 20.32
N LEU A 146 6.03 -15.94 21.53
CA LEU A 146 7.20 -16.65 22.01
C LEU A 146 6.86 -18.14 22.02
N LEU A 147 7.56 -18.91 21.20
CA LEU A 147 7.72 -20.36 21.39
C LEU A 147 8.99 -20.57 22.21
#